data_AF-A0A5P8U0R4-F1
#
_entry.id   AF-A0A5P8U0R4-F1
#
_cell.length_a   1.000
_cell.length_b   1.000
_cell.length_c   1.000
_cell.angle_alpha   90.00
_cell.angle_beta   90.00
_cell.angle_gamma   90.00
#
_symmetry.space_group_name_H-M   'P 1'
#
loop_
_entity.id
_entity.type
_entity.pdbx_description
1 polymer ?
#
loop_
_entity_poly.entity_id
_entity_poly.type
_entity_poly.pdbx_seq_one_letter_code
_entity_poly.pdbx_strand_id
1 'polypeptide(L)'
;AAQQGGQATHPTAAVVTEKQQMLEQHLQDVRKRVQDLEQKMKVVENLQDDFDFNYKTLKSQGDMQDLNGNNQSVTRQKMQQLEQMLTALDQMRRGIVSELAGLLSAMEYVQKMLADEELADWKR
;
A
#
# COMPACT_ATOMS: atom_id res chain seq x y z
N ALA A 1 -37.49 -38.64 47.68
CA ALA A 1 -37.09 -37.23 47.66
C ALA A 1 -36.18 -37.02 46.46
N ALA A 2 -36.63 -36.24 45.48
CA ALA A 2 -35.91 -35.96 44.25
C ALA A 2 -34.92 -34.80 44.47
N GLN A 3 -33.68 -34.97 44.04
CA GLN A 3 -32.73 -33.87 43.86
C GLN A 3 -32.51 -33.69 42.35
N GLN A 4 -33.20 -32.71 41.79
CA GLN A 4 -32.80 -32.05 40.54
C GLN A 4 -32.18 -30.72 40.95
N GLY A 5 -30.92 -30.49 40.59
CA GLY A 5 -30.20 -29.26 40.90
C GLY A 5 -29.36 -28.82 39.71
N GLY A 6 -29.91 -27.87 38.95
CA GLY A 6 -29.16 -26.83 38.26
C GLY A 6 -28.23 -27.24 37.11
N GLN A 7 -28.79 -27.32 35.88
CA GLN A 7 -27.98 -27.02 34.71
C GLN A 7 -27.59 -25.54 34.77
N ALA A 8 -26.31 -25.28 35.02
CA ALA A 8 -25.72 -23.97 34.78
C ALA A 8 -25.87 -23.65 33.30
N THR A 9 -26.67 -22.63 32.99
CA THR A 9 -26.72 -22.02 31.67
C THR A 9 -25.33 -21.48 31.36
N HIS A 10 -24.57 -22.21 30.52
CA HIS A 10 -23.35 -21.70 29.91
C HIS A 10 -23.68 -20.38 29.20
N PRO A 11 -22.88 -19.31 29.38
CA PRO A 11 -23.06 -18.10 28.58
C PRO A 11 -22.93 -18.49 27.11
N THR A 12 -23.98 -18.24 26.33
CA THR A 12 -24.01 -18.50 24.91
C THR A 12 -22.84 -17.73 24.29
N ALA A 13 -21.89 -18.45 23.68
CA ALA A 13 -20.85 -17.82 22.89
C ALA A 13 -21.54 -16.90 21.88
N ALA A 14 -21.13 -15.63 21.81
CA ALA A 14 -21.70 -14.68 20.87
C ALA A 14 -21.60 -15.28 19.46
N VAL A 15 -22.75 -15.51 18.83
CA VAL A 15 -22.81 -16.02 17.46
C VAL A 15 -22.40 -14.88 16.55
N VAL A 16 -21.29 -15.05 15.83
CA VAL A 16 -20.82 -14.07 14.85
C VAL A 16 -21.89 -13.92 13.76
N THR A 17 -22.37 -12.70 13.57
CA THR A 17 -23.39 -12.41 12.56
C THR A 17 -22.78 -12.41 11.17
N GLU A 18 -23.59 -12.60 10.13
CA GLU A 18 -23.15 -12.48 8.73
C GLU A 18 -22.50 -11.12 8.44
N LYS A 19 -23.04 -10.06 9.05
CA LYS A 19 -22.49 -8.71 8.97
C LYS A 19 -21.11 -8.59 9.59
N GLN A 20 -20.88 -9.24 10.74
CA GLN A 20 -19.57 -9.29 11.38
C GLN A 20 -18.55 -10.08 10.55
N GLN A 21 -18.98 -11.16 9.88
CA GLN A 21 -18.12 -11.90 8.94
C GLN A 21 -17.73 -11.05 7.73
N MET A 22 -18.68 -10.31 7.14
CA MET A 22 -18.39 -9.40 6.03
C MET A 22 -17.44 -8.27 6.44
N LEU A 23 -17.62 -7.71 7.65
CA LEU A 23 -16.74 -6.68 8.19
C LEU A 23 -15.32 -7.20 8.39
N GLU A 24 -15.18 -8.41 8.95
CA GLU A 24 -13.88 -9.06 9.11
C GLU A 24 -13.19 -9.32 7.77
N GLN A 25 -13.93 -9.79 6.76
CA GLN A 25 -13.39 -9.96 5.41
C GLN A 25 -12.90 -8.63 4.82
N HIS A 26 -13.68 -7.56 4.93
CA HIS A 26 -13.26 -6.24 4.45
C HIS A 26 -12.01 -5.71 5.17
N LEU A 27 -11.89 -5.94 6.47
CA LEU A 27 -10.69 -5.58 7.23
C LEU A 27 -9.45 -6.37 6.77
N GLN A 28 -9.61 -7.66 6.50
CA GLN A 28 -8.54 -8.49 5.93
C GLN A 28 -8.12 -8.00 4.54
N ASP A 29 -9.08 -7.64 3.69
CA ASP A 29 -8.81 -7.09 2.36
C ASP A 29 -8.06 -5.75 2.43
N VAL A 30 -8.48 -4.86 3.33
CA VAL A 30 -7.80 -3.58 3.60
C VAL A 30 -6.36 -3.84 4.05
N ARG A 31 -6.15 -4.77 5.00
CA ARG A 31 -4.81 -5.13 5.48
C ARG A 31 -3.92 -5.64 4.35
N LYS A 32 -4.45 -6.51 3.49
CA LYS A 32 -3.72 -7.05 2.34
C LYS A 32 -3.31 -5.94 1.37
N ARG A 33 -4.24 -5.03 1.03
CA ARG A 33 -3.97 -3.90 0.14
C ARG A 33 -2.89 -2.97 0.70
N VAL A 34 -2.89 -2.72 2.01
CA VAL A 34 -1.82 -1.95 2.68
C VAL A 34 -0.47 -2.62 2.50
N GLN A 35 -0.37 -3.93 2.73
CA GLN A 35 0.89 -4.67 2.56
C GLN A 35 1.38 -4.66 1.10
N ASP A 36 0.47 -4.83 0.15
CA ASP A 36 0.79 -4.78 -1.28
C ASP A 36 1.29 -3.37 -1.69
N LEU A 37 0.68 -2.30 -1.16
CA LEU A 37 1.13 -0.91 -1.35
C LEU A 37 2.50 -0.64 -0.71
N GLU A 38 2.74 -1.13 0.51
CA GLU A 38 4.05 -1.01 1.17
C GLU A 38 5.16 -1.64 0.32
N GLN A 39 4.90 -2.81 -0.28
CA GLN A 39 5.87 -3.44 -1.16
C GLN A 39 6.11 -2.62 -2.44
N LYS A 40 5.05 -2.05 -3.03
CA LYS A 40 5.18 -1.16 -4.20
C LYS A 40 5.97 0.11 -3.89
N MET A 41 5.76 0.69 -2.71
CA MET A 41 6.52 1.85 -2.24
C MET A 41 8.02 1.57 -2.18
N LYS A 42 8.43 0.42 -1.64
CA LYS A 42 9.85 0.00 -1.62
C LYS A 42 10.45 -0.10 -3.02
N VAL A 43 9.70 -0.64 -3.98
CA VAL A 43 10.18 -0.76 -5.37
C VAL A 43 10.34 0.62 -6.01
N VAL A 44 9.40 1.54 -5.79
CA VAL A 44 9.50 2.93 -6.29
C VAL A 44 10.67 3.67 -5.66
N GLU A 45 10.87 3.52 -4.36
CA GLU A 45 11.98 4.12 -3.62
C GLU A 45 13.33 3.65 -4.19
N ASN A 46 13.52 2.34 -4.34
CA ASN A 46 14.75 1.80 -4.93
C ASN A 46 15.00 2.32 -6.36
N LEU A 47 13.97 2.36 -7.21
CA LEU A 47 14.12 2.87 -8.58
C LEU A 47 14.43 4.37 -8.60
N GLN A 48 13.89 5.12 -7.64
CA GLN A 48 14.16 6.55 -7.49
C GLN A 48 15.60 6.79 -7.03
N ASP A 49 16.11 6.00 -6.09
CA ASP A 49 17.50 6.06 -5.62
C ASP A 49 18.47 5.71 -6.74
N ASP A 50 18.19 4.66 -7.51
CA ASP A 50 18.98 4.30 -8.69
C ASP A 50 18.97 5.43 -9.73
N PHE A 51 17.81 6.04 -9.99
CA PHE A 51 17.69 7.16 -10.90
C PHE A 51 18.54 8.36 -10.42
N ASP A 52 18.39 8.74 -9.14
CA ASP A 52 19.11 9.87 -8.55
C ASP A 52 20.62 9.65 -8.59
N PHE A 53 21.09 8.46 -8.23
CA PHE A 53 22.49 8.09 -8.30
C PHE A 53 23.03 8.18 -9.73
N ASN A 54 22.32 7.58 -10.70
CA ASN A 54 22.73 7.59 -12.10
C ASN A 54 22.73 9.00 -12.69
N TYR A 55 21.72 9.82 -12.36
CA TYR A 55 21.63 11.20 -12.80
C TYR A 55 22.77 12.05 -12.25
N LYS A 56 23.04 11.97 -10.94
CA LYS A 56 24.16 12.67 -10.30
C LYS A 56 25.51 12.24 -10.88
N THR A 57 25.69 10.95 -11.12
CA THR A 57 26.90 10.39 -11.73
C THR A 57 27.08 10.88 -13.16
N LEU A 58 26.01 10.93 -13.96
CA LEU A 58 26.08 11.42 -15.33
C LEU A 58 26.39 12.92 -15.38
N LYS A 59 25.76 13.71 -14.51
CA LYS A 59 25.98 15.15 -14.40
C LYS A 59 27.42 15.48 -14.00
N SER A 60 27.94 14.82 -12.97
CA SER A 60 29.33 15.04 -12.52
C SER A 60 30.36 14.65 -13.58
N GLN A 61 30.08 13.62 -14.39
CA GLN A 61 30.88 13.28 -15.55
C GLN A 61 30.79 14.36 -16.62
N GLY A 62 29.59 14.87 -16.92
CA GLY A 62 29.36 15.93 -17.91
C GLY A 62 30.10 17.23 -17.57
N ASP A 63 30.04 17.68 -16.31
CA ASP A 63 30.75 18.86 -15.81
C ASP A 63 32.30 18.73 -15.95
N MET A 64 32.81 17.49 -16.05
CA MET A 64 34.23 17.17 -16.23
C MET A 64 34.60 16.89 -17.70
N GLN A 65 33.61 16.67 -18.57
CA GLN A 65 33.78 16.19 -19.95
C GLN A 65 33.84 17.31 -20.99
N ASP A 66 33.52 18.55 -20.63
CA ASP A 66 33.81 19.76 -21.43
C ASP A 66 35.31 19.90 -21.79
N LEU A 67 36.17 19.06 -21.20
CA LEU A 67 37.61 18.98 -21.45
C LEU A 67 38.04 17.88 -22.45
N ASN A 68 37.19 16.90 -22.81
CA ASN A 68 37.61 15.78 -23.68
C ASN A 68 36.42 15.12 -24.42
N GLY A 69 36.12 15.58 -25.64
CA GLY A 69 34.89 15.31 -26.41
C GLY A 69 34.65 13.89 -26.97
N ASN A 70 35.30 12.85 -26.47
CA ASN A 70 35.28 11.50 -27.07
C ASN A 70 34.12 10.57 -26.62
N ASN A 71 33.26 10.99 -25.68
CA ASN A 71 32.29 10.11 -25.00
C ASN A 71 30.80 10.41 -25.29
N GLN A 72 30.49 11.22 -26.30
CA GLN A 72 29.13 11.75 -26.51
C GLN A 72 28.06 10.67 -26.76
N SER A 73 28.41 9.55 -27.40
CA SER A 73 27.47 8.43 -27.66
C SER A 73 27.04 7.70 -26.38
N VAL A 74 28.00 7.44 -25.48
CA VAL A 74 27.75 6.81 -24.17
C VAL A 74 26.88 7.71 -23.29
N THR A 75 27.15 9.02 -23.31
CA THR A 75 26.33 10.01 -22.59
C THR A 75 24.89 10.01 -23.08
N ARG A 76 24.66 9.97 -24.41
CA ARG A 76 23.30 9.86 -24.97
C ARG A 76 22.59 8.57 -24.54
N GLN A 77 23.29 7.44 -24.53
CA GLN A 77 22.72 6.16 -24.10
C GLN A 77 22.31 6.18 -22.62
N LYS A 78 23.17 6.72 -21.74
CA LYS A 78 22.84 6.90 -20.32
C LYS A 78 21.64 7.83 -20.10
N MET A 79 21.52 8.88 -20.92
CA MET A 79 20.37 9.78 -20.86
C MET A 79 19.06 9.07 -21.24
N GLN A 80 19.07 8.25 -22.29
CA GLN A 80 17.90 7.43 -22.67
C GLN A 80 17.50 6.45 -21.56
N GLN A 81 18.47 5.85 -20.86
CA GLN A 81 18.17 4.98 -19.72
C GLN A 81 17.48 5.76 -18.58
N LEU A 82 17.96 6.96 -18.27
CA LEU A 82 17.35 7.83 -17.26
C LEU A 82 15.91 8.24 -17.63
N GLU A 83 15.64 8.52 -18.91
CA GLU A 83 14.28 8.81 -19.40
C GLU A 83 13.33 7.60 -19.25
N GLN A 84 13.84 6.39 -19.52
CA GLN A 84 13.07 5.16 -19.30
C GLN A 84 12.76 4.95 -17.81
N MET A 85 13.74 5.18 -16.93
CA MET A 85 13.54 5.10 -15.48
C MET A 85 12.50 6.12 -14.99
N LEU A 86 12.55 7.37 -15.49
CA LEU A 86 11.54 8.38 -15.17
C LEU A 86 10.14 7.98 -15.62
N THR A 87 10.03 7.40 -16.81
CA THR A 87 8.75 6.92 -17.34
C THR A 87 8.17 5.81 -16.46
N ALA A 88 9.01 4.85 -16.04
CA ALA A 88 8.61 3.80 -15.12
C ALA A 88 8.21 4.35 -13.75
N LEU A 89 8.97 5.31 -13.20
CA LEU A 89 8.63 5.99 -11.95
C LEU A 89 7.28 6.70 -12.02
N ASP A 90 6.98 7.43 -13.10
CA ASP A 90 5.68 8.09 -13.28
C ASP A 90 4.54 7.08 -13.31
N GLN A 91 4.68 5.99 -14.09
CA GLN A 91 3.67 4.93 -14.17
C GLN A 91 3.41 4.29 -12.80
N MET A 92 4.48 3.94 -12.06
CA MET A 92 4.36 3.33 -10.74
C MET A 92 3.72 4.28 -9.72
N ARG A 93 4.12 5.56 -9.70
CA ARG A 93 3.53 6.58 -8.81
C ARG A 93 2.04 6.77 -9.08
N ARG A 94 1.63 6.86 -10.36
CA ARG A 94 0.22 6.95 -10.74
C ARG A 94 -0.58 5.74 -10.26
N GLY A 95 -0.02 4.54 -10.44
CA GLY A 95 -0.62 3.30 -9.93
C GLY A 95 -0.83 3.33 -8.42
N ILE A 96 0.22 3.66 -7.67
CA ILE A 96 0.18 3.77 -6.19
C ILE A 96 -0.86 4.79 -5.74
N VAL A 97 -0.89 5.99 -6.35
CA VAL A 97 -1.87 7.04 -6.00
C VAL A 97 -3.30 6.58 -6.25
N SER A 98 -3.55 5.92 -7.39
CA SER A 98 -4.87 5.37 -7.69
C SER A 98 -5.30 4.29 -6.69
N GLU A 99 -4.38 3.42 -6.30
CA GLU A 99 -4.63 2.37 -5.31
C GLU A 99 -4.86 2.93 -3.91
N LEU A 100 -4.11 3.97 -3.50
CA LEU A 100 -4.33 4.69 -2.25
C LEU A 100 -5.72 5.33 -2.20
N ALA A 101 -6.16 5.98 -3.28
CA ALA A 101 -7.51 6.55 -3.35
C ALA A 101 -8.61 5.49 -3.18
N GLY A 102 -8.43 4.33 -3.83
CA GLY A 102 -9.34 3.19 -3.67
C GLY A 102 -9.30 2.58 -2.26
N LEU A 103 -8.13 2.54 -1.63
CA LEU A 103 -7.97 2.07 -0.25
C LEU A 103 -8.67 3.00 0.76
N LEU A 104 -8.50 4.31 0.62
CA LEU A 104 -9.17 5.30 1.47
C LEU A 104 -10.69 5.16 1.37
N SER A 105 -11.23 5.01 0.16
CA SER A 105 -12.68 4.80 -0.05
C SER A 105 -13.17 3.52 0.65
N ALA A 106 -12.39 2.44 0.61
CA ALA A 106 -12.73 1.19 1.30
C ALA A 106 -12.65 1.33 2.83
N MET A 107 -11.65 2.06 3.34
CA MET A 107 -11.51 2.35 4.77
C MET A 107 -12.66 3.20 5.30
N GLU A 108 -13.11 4.22 4.55
CA GLU A 108 -14.26 5.05 4.91
C GLU A 108 -15.53 4.20 5.07
N TYR A 109 -15.77 3.27 4.13
CA TYR A 109 -16.89 2.34 4.21
C TYR A 109 -16.82 1.44 5.45
N VAL A 110 -15.66 0.80 5.68
CA VAL A 110 -15.44 -0.07 6.85
C VAL A 110 -15.57 0.70 8.16
N GLN A 111 -15.01 1.91 8.23
CA GLN A 111 -15.09 2.77 9.40
C GLN A 111 -16.54 3.13 9.73
N LYS A 112 -17.36 3.44 8.72
CA LYS A 112 -18.79 3.72 8.90
C LYS A 112 -19.52 2.51 9.47
N MET A 113 -19.32 1.32 8.90
CA MET A 113 -19.94 0.07 9.39
C MET A 113 -19.55 -0.22 10.85
N LEU A 114 -18.28 -0.02 11.20
CA LEU A 114 -17.78 -0.28 12.54
C LEU A 114 -18.31 0.75 13.57
N ALA A 115 -18.27 2.04 13.24
CA ALA A 115 -18.57 3.12 14.19
C ALA A 115 -20.08 3.38 14.34
N ASP A 116 -20.81 3.42 13.22
CA ASP A 116 -22.21 3.83 13.22
C ASP A 116 -23.14 2.65 13.52
N GLU A 117 -22.70 1.42 13.27
CA GLU A 117 -23.53 0.24 13.45
C GLU A 117 -23.02 -0.66 14.58
N GLU A 118 -21.88 -1.33 14.43
CA GLU A 118 -21.42 -2.31 15.44
C GLU A 118 -21.15 -1.66 16.80
N LEU A 119 -20.48 -0.51 16.85
CA LEU A 119 -20.23 0.20 18.09
C LEU A 119 -21.51 0.81 18.69
N ALA A 120 -22.45 1.24 17.84
CA ALA A 120 -23.72 1.78 18.30
C ALA A 120 -24.60 0.68 18.91
N ASP A 121 -24.64 -0.50 18.30
CA ASP A 121 -25.36 -1.67 18.80
C ASP A 121 -24.72 -2.19 20.09
N TRP A 122 -23.39 -2.20 20.20
CA TRP A 122 -22.70 -2.57 21.44
C TRP A 122 -22.97 -1.61 22.61
N LYS A 123 -23.23 -0.32 22.33
CA LYS A 123 -23.52 0.69 23.36
C LYS A 123 -24.97 0.67 23.85
N ARG A 124 -25.91 0.08 23.10
CA ARG A 124 -27.32 -0.04 23.48
C ARG A 124 -27.51 -1.14 24.52
#